data_AF-A0A364K966-F1
#
_entry.id   AF-A0A364K966-F1
#
_cell.length_a   1.000
_cell.length_b   1.000
_cell.length_c   1.000
_cell.angle_alpha   90.00
_cell.angle_beta   90.00
_cell.angle_gamma   90.00
#
_symmetry.space_group_name_H-M   'P 1'
#
loop_
_entity.id
_entity.type
_entity.pdbx_description
1 polymer ?
#
loop_
_entity_poly.entity_id
_entity_poly.type
_entity_poly.pdbx_seq_one_letter_code
_entity_poly.pdbx_strand_id
1 'polypeptide(L)'
;MEEQFWQTTILDFFIAFGVVVGGVALGGIGAFLTNDYPMERMLRLAEQLKIWAMVAALGGTFDTIRAIEVNVLGGQMGQVGQQLIFIMSSFLGAHIGVLLIHWLIQGEL
;
A
#
# COMPACT_ATOMS: atom_id res chain seq x y z
N MET A 1 11.20 20.26 8.67
CA MET A 1 10.42 19.14 9.26
C MET A 1 9.08 18.98 8.56
N GLU A 2 8.26 20.04 8.42
CA GLU A 2 6.98 19.99 7.67
C GLU A 2 7.12 19.50 6.21
N GLU A 3 8.08 20.01 5.44
CA GLU A 3 8.24 19.60 4.02
C GLU A 3 8.58 18.11 3.85
N GLN A 4 9.43 17.57 4.73
CA GLN A 4 9.78 16.13 4.70
C GLN A 4 8.58 15.24 5.05
N PHE A 5 7.71 15.71 5.95
CA PHE A 5 6.48 15.02 6.30
C PHE A 5 5.53 14.90 5.10
N TRP A 6 5.28 16.00 4.39
CA TRP A 6 4.42 16.00 3.21
C TRP A 6 5.01 15.16 2.07
N GLN A 7 6.32 15.23 1.84
CA GLN A 7 7.01 14.40 0.84
C GLN A 7 6.85 12.91 1.14
N THR A 8 7.08 12.49 2.39
CA THR A 8 6.95 11.09 2.81
C THR A 8 5.51 10.60 2.67
N THR A 9 4.54 11.40 3.13
CA THR A 9 3.11 11.08 3.00
C THR A 9 2.71 10.81 1.55
N ILE A 10 3.15 11.68 0.64
CA ILE A 10 2.85 11.54 -0.80
C ILE A 10 3.57 10.32 -1.38
N LEU A 11 4.84 10.11 -1.04
CA LEU A 11 5.60 8.94 -1.48
C LEU A 11 4.94 7.63 -1.02
N ASP A 12 4.54 7.53 0.25
CA ASP A 12 3.90 6.35 0.81
C ASP A 12 2.60 6.01 0.06
N PHE A 13 1.82 7.03 -0.30
CA PHE A 13 0.64 6.86 -1.13
C PHE A 13 0.97 6.27 -2.51
N PHE A 14 1.92 6.87 -3.23
CA PHE A 14 2.26 6.44 -4.58
C PHE A 14 2.97 5.08 -4.62
N ILE A 15 3.80 4.78 -3.61
CA ILE A 15 4.44 3.46 -3.48
C ILE A 15 3.37 2.40 -3.24
N ALA A 16 2.46 2.61 -2.29
CA ALA A 16 1.41 1.64 -2.01
C ALA A 16 0.48 1.44 -3.23
N PHE A 17 0.08 2.52 -3.89
CA PHE A 17 -0.70 2.46 -5.13
C PHE A 17 0.03 1.68 -6.23
N GLY A 18 1.31 1.99 -6.46
CA GLY A 18 2.14 1.35 -7.47
C GLY A 18 2.35 -0.14 -7.22
N VAL A 19 2.54 -0.55 -5.96
CA VAL A 19 2.68 -1.97 -5.59
C VAL A 19 1.40 -2.74 -5.90
N VAL A 20 0.22 -2.19 -5.59
CA VAL A 20 -1.05 -2.86 -5.92
C VAL A 20 -1.25 -2.94 -7.43
N VAL A 21 -1.17 -1.81 -8.14
CA VAL A 21 -1.45 -1.78 -9.58
C VAL A 21 -0.43 -2.60 -10.37
N GLY A 22 0.86 -2.42 -10.08
CA GLY A 22 1.94 -3.15 -10.74
C GLY A 22 1.94 -4.64 -10.41
N GLY A 23 1.77 -5.00 -9.14
CA GLY A 23 1.74 -6.40 -8.69
C GLY A 23 0.55 -7.16 -9.27
N VAL A 24 -0.62 -6.53 -9.36
CA VAL A 24 -1.79 -7.12 -10.01
C VAL A 24 -1.59 -7.24 -11.52
N ALA A 25 -1.12 -6.19 -12.19
CA ALA A 25 -0.92 -6.21 -13.65
C ALA A 25 0.06 -7.31 -14.07
N LEU A 26 1.23 -7.39 -13.42
CA LEU A 26 2.22 -8.44 -13.69
C LEU A 26 1.73 -9.82 -13.23
N GLY A 27 1.01 -9.89 -12.12
CA GLY A 27 0.40 -11.13 -11.64
C GLY A 27 -0.66 -11.69 -12.60
N GLY A 28 -1.41 -10.82 -13.28
CA GLY A 28 -2.35 -11.20 -14.34
C GLY A 28 -1.64 -11.78 -15.57
N ILE A 29 -0.51 -11.20 -15.98
CA ILE A 29 0.34 -11.75 -17.05
C ILE A 29 0.89 -13.12 -16.62
N GLY A 30 1.35 -13.25 -15.37
CA GLY A 30 1.80 -14.52 -14.81
C GLY A 30 0.71 -15.59 -14.86
N ALA A 31 -0.52 -15.24 -14.47
CA ALA A 31 -1.68 -16.13 -14.52
C ALA A 31 -1.97 -16.62 -15.94
N PHE A 32 -1.89 -15.73 -16.92
CA PHE A 32 -2.06 -16.07 -18.34
C PHE A 32 -1.00 -17.07 -18.81
N LEU A 33 0.27 -16.88 -18.44
CA LEU A 33 1.35 -17.81 -18.78
C LEU A 33 1.19 -19.18 -18.11
N THR A 34 0.54 -19.26 -16.96
CA THR A 34 0.31 -20.51 -16.22
C THR A 34 -1.01 -21.22 -16.56
N ASN A 35 -1.76 -20.75 -17.56
CA ASN A 35 -3.12 -21.24 -17.89
C ASN A 35 -4.11 -21.16 -16.71
N ASP A 36 -3.98 -20.14 -15.86
CA ASP A 36 -4.96 -19.80 -14.83
C ASP A 36 -5.88 -18.67 -15.33
N TYR A 37 -7.03 -18.47 -14.70
CA TYR A 37 -7.98 -17.41 -15.07
C TYR A 37 -7.43 -16.03 -14.66
N PRO A 38 -6.99 -15.18 -15.61
CA PRO A 38 -6.22 -13.98 -15.29
C PRO A 38 -7.06 -12.96 -14.50
N MET A 39 -8.34 -12.77 -14.87
CA MET A 39 -9.22 -11.81 -14.22
C MET A 39 -9.50 -12.17 -12.76
N GLU A 40 -9.82 -13.44 -12.49
CA GLU A 40 -10.08 -13.91 -11.12
C GLU A 40 -8.79 -13.82 -10.27
N ARG A 41 -7.64 -14.16 -10.87
CA ARG A 41 -6.36 -14.04 -10.18
C ARG A 41 -6.02 -12.59 -9.84
N MET A 42 -6.27 -11.66 -10.76
CA MET A 42 -6.04 -10.23 -10.54
C MET A 42 -6.90 -9.67 -9.39
N LEU A 43 -8.18 -10.03 -9.31
CA LEU A 43 -9.06 -9.60 -8.20
C LEU A 43 -8.56 -10.10 -6.84
N ARG A 44 -8.19 -11.39 -6.75
CA ARG A 44 -7.62 -11.96 -5.52
C ARG A 44 -6.30 -11.31 -5.14
N LEU A 45 -5.44 -11.04 -6.12
CA LEU A 45 -4.15 -10.37 -5.89
C LEU A 45 -4.34 -8.94 -5.41
N ALA A 46 -5.34 -8.21 -5.91
CA ALA A 46 -5.61 -6.85 -5.48
C ALA A 46 -5.88 -6.78 -3.96
N GLU A 47 -6.77 -7.64 -3.46
CA GLU A 47 -7.09 -7.70 -2.02
C GLU A 47 -5.88 -8.14 -1.17
N GLN A 48 -5.15 -9.15 -1.63
CA GLN A 48 -3.96 -9.63 -0.92
C GLN A 48 -2.86 -8.57 -0.84
N LEU A 49 -2.60 -7.89 -1.97
CA LEU A 49 -1.56 -6.87 -2.05
C LEU A 49 -1.88 -5.60 -1.27
N LYS A 50 -3.13 -5.37 -0.87
CA LYS A 50 -3.50 -4.15 -0.13
C LYS A 50 -2.66 -3.95 1.13
N ILE A 51 -2.54 -4.99 1.97
CA ILE A 51 -1.76 -4.93 3.21
C ILE A 51 -0.26 -4.94 2.90
N TRP A 52 0.18 -5.78 1.96
CA TRP A 52 1.60 -5.86 1.58
C TRP A 52 2.13 -4.56 0.98
N ALA A 53 1.30 -3.84 0.23
CA ALA A 53 1.61 -2.54 -0.34
C ALA A 53 1.79 -1.46 0.73
N MET A 54 0.95 -1.45 1.76
CA MET A 54 1.14 -0.56 2.91
C MET A 54 2.44 -0.86 3.64
N VAL A 55 2.73 -2.14 3.88
CA VAL A 55 3.97 -2.57 4.53
C VAL A 55 5.19 -2.17 3.69
N ALA A 56 5.14 -2.34 2.37
CA ALA A 56 6.23 -1.93 1.48
C ALA A 56 6.46 -0.41 1.45
N ALA A 57 5.39 0.38 1.48
CA ALA A 57 5.46 1.84 1.53
C ALA A 57 6.14 2.33 2.81
N LEU A 58 5.76 1.76 3.95
CA LEU A 58 6.29 2.15 5.26
C LEU A 58 7.71 1.63 5.57
N GLY A 59 8.39 0.97 4.61
CA GLY A 59 9.73 0.39 4.82
C GLY A 59 9.73 -1.00 5.45
N GLY A 60 8.58 -1.66 5.52
CA GLY A 60 8.41 -2.98 6.11
C GLY A 60 7.94 -2.95 7.57
N THR A 61 7.63 -4.13 8.09
CA THR A 61 7.12 -4.27 9.47
C THR A 61 8.15 -3.83 10.50
N PHE A 62 9.44 -4.05 10.23
CA PHE A 62 10.52 -3.81 11.19
C PHE A 62 10.81 -2.31 11.38
N ASP A 63 10.81 -1.51 10.31
CA ASP A 63 11.01 -0.07 10.39
C ASP A 63 9.82 0.63 11.03
N THR A 64 8.59 0.17 10.73
CA THR A 64 7.37 0.68 11.37
C THR A 64 7.35 0.38 12.87
N ILE A 65 7.69 -0.84 13.29
CA ILE A 65 7.76 -1.21 14.71
C ILE A 65 8.85 -0.41 15.44
N ARG A 66 10.02 -0.26 14.84
CA ARG A 66 11.13 0.50 15.43
C ARG A 66 10.80 1.98 15.59
N ALA A 67 10.09 2.57 14.61
CA ALA A 67 9.58 3.93 14.71
C ALA A 67 8.59 4.08 15.86
N ILE A 68 7.70 3.10 16.07
CA ILE A 68 6.76 3.09 17.21
C ILE A 68 7.53 2.94 18.53
N GLU A 69 8.48 2.01 18.63
CA GLU A 69 9.26 1.76 19.84
C GLU A 69 10.05 3.01 20.27
N VAL A 70 10.76 3.64 19.34
CA VAL A 70 11.55 4.85 19.61
C VAL A 70 10.66 6.04 20.00
N ASN A 71 9.48 6.17 19.39
CA ASN A 71 8.57 7.29 19.66
C ASN A 71 7.78 7.14 20.96
N VAL A 72 7.35 5.91 21.29
CA VAL A 72 6.61 5.61 22.53
C VAL A 72 7.55 5.61 23.73
N LEU A 73 8.73 4.98 23.64
CA LEU A 73 9.70 4.96 24.75
C LEU A 73 10.46 6.30 24.90
N GLY A 74 10.61 7.06 23.81
CA GLY A 74 11.29 8.36 23.81
C GLY A 74 10.41 9.55 24.25
N GLY A 75 9.13 9.34 24.56
CA GLY A 75 8.22 10.41 25.02
C GLY A 75 7.77 11.39 23.93
N GLN A 76 7.96 11.06 22.65
CA GLN A 76 7.67 11.95 21.52
C GLN A 76 6.25 11.70 20.97
N MET A 77 5.24 12.00 21.78
CA MET A 77 3.83 11.78 21.42
C MET A 77 3.40 12.49 20.11
N GLY A 78 4.07 13.59 19.74
CA GLY A 78 3.83 14.28 18.46
C GLY A 78 4.14 13.43 17.21
N GLN A 79 5.09 12.50 17.29
CA GLN A 79 5.47 11.66 16.14
C GLN A 79 4.51 10.49 15.90
N VAL A 80 3.79 10.04 16.95
CA VAL A 80 2.75 9.01 16.82
C VAL A 80 1.64 9.47 15.88
N GLY A 81 1.25 10.75 15.96
CA GLY A 81 0.25 11.33 15.06
C GLY A 81 0.71 11.36 13.59
N GLN A 82 2.00 11.64 13.34
CA GLN A 82 2.57 11.61 12.01
C GLN A 82 2.58 10.20 11.41
N GLN A 83 2.92 9.19 12.23
CA GLN A 83 2.90 7.79 11.83
C GLN A 83 1.49 7.34 11.39
N LEU A 84 0.45 7.77 12.11
CA LEU A 84 -0.93 7.49 11.72
C LEU A 84 -1.28 8.10 10.37
N ILE A 85 -0.80 9.31 10.08
CA ILE A 85 -1.04 9.95 8.77
C ILE A 85 -0.34 9.19 7.64
N PHE A 86 0.88 8.70 7.85
CA PHE A 86 1.58 7.86 6.87
C PHE A 86 0.85 6.52 6.61
N ILE A 87 0.36 5.87 7.68
CA ILE A 87 -0.47 4.65 7.56
C ILE A 87 -1.76 4.94 6.78
N MET A 88 -2.44 6.04 7.10
CA MET A 88 -3.67 6.43 6.39
C MET A 88 -3.39 6.75 4.91
N SER A 89 -2.28 7.43 4.63
CA SER A 89 -1.89 7.78 3.26
C SER A 89 -1.57 6.53 2.42
N SER A 90 -0.74 5.63 2.94
CA SER A 90 -0.44 4.35 2.27
C SER A 90 -1.69 3.47 2.13
N PHE A 91 -2.57 3.45 3.13
CA PHE A 91 -3.85 2.74 3.04
C PHE A 91 -4.72 3.29 1.90
N LEU A 92 -4.85 4.61 1.79
CA LEU A 92 -5.61 5.24 0.70
C LEU A 92 -5.01 4.91 -0.67
N GLY A 93 -3.68 4.96 -0.81
CA GLY A 93 -2.99 4.60 -2.04
C GLY A 93 -3.26 3.15 -2.45
N ALA A 94 -3.09 2.21 -1.51
CA ALA A 94 -3.38 0.80 -1.74
C ALA A 94 -4.86 0.57 -2.08
N HIS A 95 -5.78 1.19 -1.32
CA HIS A 95 -7.21 1.01 -1.52
C HIS A 95 -7.70 1.54 -2.86
N ILE A 96 -7.23 2.72 -3.29
CA ILE A 96 -7.53 3.27 -4.62
C ILE A 96 -6.97 2.36 -5.72
N GLY A 97 -5.79 1.78 -5.52
CA GLY A 97 -5.23 0.78 -6.43
C GLY A 97 -6.14 -0.45 -6.57
N VAL A 98 -6.65 -0.98 -5.45
CA VAL A 98 -7.59 -2.11 -5.45
C VAL A 98 -8.90 -1.74 -6.14
N LEU A 99 -9.45 -0.56 -5.86
CA LEU A 99 -10.69 -0.07 -6.45
C LEU A 99 -10.54 0.08 -7.97
N LEU A 100 -9.40 0.59 -8.42
CA LEU A 100 -9.08 0.74 -9.84
C LEU A 100 -9.04 -0.62 -10.55
N ILE A 101 -8.45 -1.64 -9.93
CA ILE A 101 -8.46 -3.00 -10.49
C ILE A 101 -9.87 -3.58 -10.54
N HIS A 102 -10.65 -3.42 -9.46
CA HIS A 102 -12.04 -3.88 -9.45
C HIS A 102 -12.84 -3.22 -10.56
N TRP A 103 -12.70 -1.90 -10.72
CA TRP A 103 -13.35 -1.15 -11.78
C TRP A 103 -12.92 -1.64 -13.18
N LEU A 104 -11.62 -1.89 -13.38
CA LEU A 104 -11.09 -2.37 -14.66
C LEU A 104 -11.63 -3.75 -15.05
N ILE A 105 -11.91 -4.62 -14.08
CA ILE A 105 -12.31 -6.02 -14.31
C ILE A 105 -13.84 -6.19 -14.29
N GLN A 106 -14.54 -5.57 -13.33
CA GLN A 106 -15.97 -5.76 -13.10
C GLN A 106 -16.83 -4.69 -13.79
N GLY A 107 -16.29 -3.51 -14.09
CA GLY A 107 -16.98 -2.48 -14.87
C GLY A 107 -18.16 -1.78 -14.19
N GLU A 108 -18.47 -2.06 -12.93
CA GLU A 108 -19.58 -1.41 -12.19
C GLU A 108 -19.12 -0.79 -10.86
N LEU A 109 -19.74 0.35 -10.51
CA LEU A 109 -19.52 1.17 -9.30
C LEU A 109 -20.35 0.67 -8.11
#